data_AF-G1PRT6-F1
#
_entry.id   AF-G1PRT6-F1
#
_cell.length_a   1.000
_cell.length_b   1.000
_cell.length_c   1.000
_cell.angle_alpha   90.00
_cell.angle_beta   90.00
_cell.angle_gamma   90.00
#
_symmetry.space_group_name_H-M   'P 1'
#
loop_
_entity.id
_entity.type
_entity.pdbx_description
1 polymer ?
#
loop_
_entity_poly.entity_id
_entity_poly.type
_entity_poly.pdbx_seq_one_letter_code
_entity_poly.pdbx_strand_id
1 'polypeptide(L)'
;QEKYPAAVQLPEGASSSCMSIRSASQPGFELVIVWRMHIDEEGKVLPKLDLLTQVPQRALELDRKGAVAAAPLHFRALLGLLGIEAALESLLRLLCTEGSP
;
A
#
# COMPACT_ATOMS: atom_id res chain seq x y z
N GLN A 1 -21.76 -1.04 -2.09
CA GLN A 1 -20.93 -0.37 -3.12
C GLN A 1 -19.52 -0.28 -2.57
N GLU A 2 -18.51 -0.67 -3.35
CA GLU A 2 -17.11 -0.57 -2.93
C GLU A 2 -16.66 0.89 -2.91
N LYS A 3 -15.79 1.25 -1.96
CA LYS A 3 -15.33 2.64 -1.78
C LYS A 3 -14.30 3.08 -2.84
N TYR A 4 -13.48 2.14 -3.34
CA TYR A 4 -12.40 2.41 -4.31
C TYR A 4 -12.29 1.35 -5.41
N PRO A 5 -13.37 1.06 -6.18
CA PRO A 5 -13.43 -0.08 -7.10
C PRO A 5 -12.43 0.00 -8.27
N ALA A 6 -12.02 1.20 -8.67
CA ALA A 6 -11.07 1.40 -9.77
C ALA A 6 -9.59 1.36 -9.33
N ALA A 7 -9.34 1.65 -8.05
CA ALA A 7 -7.98 1.84 -7.53
C ALA A 7 -7.46 0.64 -6.74
N VAL A 8 -8.35 -0.09 -6.06
CA VAL A 8 -7.99 -1.24 -5.24
C VAL A 8 -8.21 -2.53 -6.02
N GLN A 9 -7.19 -3.38 -6.04
CA GLN A 9 -7.31 -4.75 -6.50
C GLN A 9 -6.85 -5.73 -5.44
N LEU A 10 -7.60 -6.82 -5.31
CA LEU A 10 -7.28 -7.96 -4.46
C LEU A 10 -7.05 -9.17 -5.37
N PRO A 11 -5.79 -9.50 -5.70
CA PRO A 11 -5.50 -10.73 -6.43
C PRO A 11 -6.06 -11.91 -5.63
N GLU A 12 -6.88 -12.79 -6.21
CA GLU A 12 -7.55 -13.89 -5.49
C GLU A 12 -8.68 -13.45 -4.53
N GLY A 13 -9.11 -12.19 -4.59
CA GLY A 13 -10.25 -11.67 -3.82
C GLY A 13 -10.03 -11.72 -2.31
N ALA A 14 -11.05 -12.17 -1.57
CA ALA A 14 -11.02 -12.19 -0.10
C ALA A 14 -9.95 -13.13 0.50
N SER A 15 -9.44 -14.08 -0.29
CA SER A 15 -8.38 -15.01 0.15
C SER A 15 -6.97 -14.47 -0.09
N SER A 16 -6.84 -13.26 -0.64
CA SER A 16 -5.53 -12.71 -0.97
C SER A 16 -4.62 -12.57 0.24
N SER A 17 -3.32 -12.64 -0.02
CA SER A 17 -2.27 -12.18 0.90
C SER A 17 -1.71 -10.81 0.52
N CYS A 18 -2.29 -10.15 -0.49
CA CYS A 18 -1.86 -8.83 -0.92
C CYS A 18 -3.00 -7.97 -1.48
N MET A 19 -2.79 -6.67 -1.52
CA MET A 19 -3.67 -5.68 -2.11
C MET A 19 -2.84 -4.73 -2.94
N SER A 20 -3.25 -4.51 -4.18
CA SER A 20 -2.69 -3.52 -5.08
C SER A 20 -3.51 -2.24 -4.99
N ILE A 21 -2.83 -1.10 -4.84
CA ILE A 21 -3.39 0.24 -4.96
C ILE A 21 -2.73 0.92 -6.15
N ARG A 22 -3.54 1.29 -7.13
CA ARG A 22 -3.09 1.97 -8.34
C ARG A 22 -3.69 3.35 -8.47
N SER A 23 -2.88 4.28 -8.94
CA SER A 23 -3.36 5.61 -9.29
C SER A 23 -3.93 5.61 -10.70
N ALA A 24 -5.19 6.06 -10.86
CA ALA A 24 -5.78 6.24 -12.18
C ALA A 24 -5.09 7.35 -12.98
N SER A 25 -4.53 8.36 -12.29
CA SER A 25 -3.87 9.51 -12.93
C SER A 25 -2.39 9.27 -13.25
N GLN A 26 -1.76 8.25 -12.66
CA GLN A 26 -0.35 7.90 -12.87
C GLN A 26 -0.20 6.41 -13.21
N PRO A 27 -0.46 6.01 -14.48
CA PRO A 27 -0.30 4.63 -14.91
C PRO A 27 1.13 4.11 -14.67
N GLY A 28 1.23 2.89 -14.14
CA GLY A 28 2.52 2.26 -13.82
C GLY A 28 3.07 2.58 -12.43
N PHE A 29 2.43 3.48 -11.67
CA PHE A 29 2.65 3.61 -10.23
C PHE A 29 1.69 2.71 -9.46
N GLU A 30 2.26 1.83 -8.65
CA GLU A 30 1.51 0.84 -7.90
C GLU A 30 2.14 0.62 -6.52
N LEU A 31 1.29 0.63 -5.50
CA LEU A 31 1.63 0.24 -4.14
C LEU A 31 0.99 -1.11 -3.85
N VAL A 32 1.81 -2.12 -3.61
CA VAL A 32 1.34 -3.46 -3.24
C VAL A 32 1.55 -3.65 -1.75
N ILE A 33 0.47 -3.71 -0.99
CA ILE A 33 0.49 -4.07 0.42
C ILE A 33 0.46 -5.59 0.51
N VAL A 34 1.39 -6.19 1.22
CA VAL A 34 1.45 -7.64 1.44
C VAL A 34 1.26 -7.90 2.93
N TRP A 35 0.46 -8.91 3.27
CA TRP A 35 0.28 -9.32 4.66
C TRP A 35 0.60 -10.80 4.86
N ARG A 36 1.11 -11.10 6.06
CA ARG A 36 1.27 -12.45 6.57
C ARG A 36 0.75 -12.53 7.99
N MET A 37 0.05 -13.61 8.30
CA MET A 37 -0.31 -13.93 9.67
C MET A 37 0.88 -14.66 10.31
N HIS A 38 1.41 -14.09 11.39
CA HIS A 38 2.39 -14.74 12.24
C HIS A 38 1.69 -15.21 13.52
N ILE A 39 2.04 -16.40 14.00
CA ILE A 39 1.59 -16.89 15.30
C ILE A 39 2.83 -16.92 16.18
N ASP A 40 2.78 -16.25 17.33
CA ASP A 40 3.87 -16.29 18.30
C ASP A 40 3.84 -17.56 19.17
N GLU A 41 4.79 -17.69 20.08
CA GLU A 41 4.95 -18.88 20.92
C GLU A 41 3.76 -19.09 21.87
N GLU A 42 3.07 -18.01 22.22
CA GLU A 42 1.86 -17.99 23.05
C GLU A 42 0.57 -18.28 22.25
N GLY A 43 0.68 -18.46 20.93
CA GLY A 43 -0.46 -18.73 20.06
C GLY A 43 -1.24 -17.49 19.62
N LYS A 44 -0.71 -16.28 19.85
CA LYS A 44 -1.34 -15.02 19.43
C LYS A 44 -1.09 -14.79 17.94
N VAL A 45 -2.16 -14.46 17.23
CA VAL A 45 -2.09 -14.10 15.81
C VAL A 45 -1.71 -12.63 15.67
N LEU A 46 -0.59 -12.38 15.00
CA LEU A 46 -0.03 -11.07 14.72
C LEU A 46 0.01 -10.86 13.19
N PRO A 47 -0.83 -9.97 12.64
CA PRO A 47 -0.73 -9.60 11.24
C PRO A 47 0.54 -8.74 11.03
N LYS A 48 1.37 -9.14 10.08
CA LYS A 48 2.51 -8.35 9.61
C LYS A 48 2.19 -7.84 8.22
N LEU A 49 2.10 -6.53 8.08
CA LEU A 49 1.91 -5.85 6.81
C LEU A 49 3.25 -5.23 6.38
N ASP A 50 3.52 -5.28 5.08
CA ASP A 50 4.61 -4.53 4.47
C ASP A 50 4.17 -3.95 3.12
N LEU A 51 4.98 -3.06 2.57
CA LEU A 51 4.70 -2.38 1.32
C LEU A 51 5.79 -2.67 0.28
N LEU A 52 5.36 -3.03 -0.92
CA LEU A 52 6.18 -3.07 -2.12
C LEU A 52 5.77 -1.90 -3.02
N THR A 53 6.78 -1.14 -3.46
CA THR A 53 6.57 0.03 -4.31
C THR A 53 7.01 -0.30 -5.72
N GLN A 54 6.07 -0.27 -6.65
CA GLN A 54 6.31 -0.44 -8.08
C GLN A 54 6.19 0.92 -8.76
N VAL A 55 7.29 1.37 -9.36
CA VAL A 55 7.35 2.66 -10.07
C VAL A 55 8.00 2.46 -11.44
N PRO A 56 7.64 3.26 -12.44
CA PRO A 56 8.34 3.25 -13.71
C PRO A 56 9.81 3.62 -13.53
N GLN A 57 10.71 2.98 -14.28
CA GLN A 57 12.15 3.22 -14.17
C GLN A 57 12.52 4.71 -14.31
N ARG A 58 11.89 5.43 -15.24
CA ARG A 58 12.11 6.88 -15.42
C ARG A 58 11.77 7.68 -14.16
N ALA A 59 10.75 7.27 -13.41
CA ALA A 59 10.40 7.94 -12.16
C ALA A 59 11.41 7.63 -11.05
N LEU A 60 11.96 6.40 -11.04
CA LEU A 60 13.02 6.03 -10.12
C LEU A 60 14.31 6.84 -10.35
N GLU A 61 14.67 7.11 -11.61
CA GLU A 61 15.80 7.98 -11.97
C GLU A 61 15.62 9.43 -11.48
N LEU A 62 14.38 9.87 -11.30
CA LEU A 62 14.05 11.21 -10.79
C LEU A 62 13.97 11.26 -9.25
N ASP A 63 13.98 10.11 -8.56
CA ASP A 63 13.89 10.01 -7.11
C ASP A 63 15.21 10.34 -6.41
N ARG A 64 15.59 11.62 -6.44
CA ARG A 64 16.83 12.12 -5.81
C ARG A 64 16.84 11.97 -4.29
N LYS A 65 15.68 11.75 -3.67
CA LYS A 65 15.53 11.67 -2.20
C LYS A 65 15.41 10.23 -1.71
N GLY A 66 15.42 9.24 -2.59
CA GLY A 66 15.23 7.83 -2.23
C GLY A 66 13.86 7.56 -1.58
N ALA A 67 12.84 8.34 -1.92
CA ALA A 67 11.49 8.19 -1.40
C ALA A 67 10.91 6.81 -1.70
N VAL A 68 11.19 6.25 -2.89
CA VAL A 68 10.72 4.92 -3.31
C VAL A 68 11.33 3.83 -2.42
N ALA A 69 12.64 3.90 -2.17
CA ALA A 69 13.34 2.93 -1.32
C ALA A 69 12.94 3.06 0.16
N ALA A 70 12.64 4.28 0.62
CA ALA A 70 12.22 4.55 1.99
C ALA A 70 10.73 4.25 2.26
N ALA A 71 9.90 4.12 1.22
CA ALA A 71 8.46 3.95 1.35
C ALA A 71 8.04 2.77 2.25
N PRO A 72 8.65 1.56 2.19
CA PRO A 72 8.28 0.46 3.08
C PRO A 72 8.54 0.78 4.56
N LEU A 73 9.64 1.46 4.85
CA LEU A 73 9.96 1.89 6.21
C LEU A 73 8.94 2.91 6.73
N HIS A 74 8.62 3.93 5.93
CA HIS A 74 7.64 4.95 6.30
C HIS A 74 6.23 4.36 6.45
N PHE A 75 5.86 3.37 5.63
CA PHE A 75 4.60 2.67 5.76
C PHE A 75 4.50 1.94 7.10
N ARG A 76 5.54 1.21 7.53
CA ARG A 76 5.55 0.57 8.85
C ARG A 76 5.47 1.57 10.00
N ALA A 77 6.09 2.74 9.87
CA ALA A 77 5.93 3.81 10.84
C ALA A 77 4.49 4.33 10.90
N LEU A 78 3.84 4.52 9.74
CA LEU A 78 2.42 4.91 9.64
C LEU A 78 1.50 3.87 10.28
N LEU A 79 1.75 2.58 10.07
CA LEU A 79 0.99 1.49 10.71
C LEU A 79 1.09 1.57 12.24
N GLY A 80 2.28 1.82 12.78
CA GLY A 80 2.49 1.97 14.22
C GLY A 80 1.82 3.22 14.80
N LEU A 81 1.73 4.30 14.03
CA LEU A 81 1.15 5.57 14.48
C LEU A 81 -0.38 5.61 14.37
N LEU A 82 -0.93 5.12 13.26
CA LEU A 82 -2.35 5.29 12.91
C LEU A 82 -3.17 4.00 13.05
N GLY A 83 -2.52 2.84 13.14
CA GLY A 83 -3.17 1.55 12.95
C GLY A 83 -3.42 1.23 11.48
N ILE A 84 -3.87 -0.01 11.21
CA ILE A 84 -3.96 -0.56 9.85
C ILE A 84 -4.96 0.23 8.98
N GLU A 85 -6.22 0.33 9.42
CA GLU A 85 -7.28 0.94 8.60
C GLU A 85 -6.96 2.38 8.21
N ALA A 86 -6.54 3.21 9.18
CA ALA A 86 -6.25 4.61 8.94
C ALA A 86 -4.98 4.83 8.10
N ALA A 87 -3.97 3.96 8.24
CA ALA A 87 -2.78 4.01 7.38
C ALA A 87 -3.12 3.66 5.91
N LEU A 88 -3.93 2.62 5.69
CA LEU A 88 -4.41 2.24 4.35
C LEU A 88 -5.26 3.34 3.72
N GLU A 89 -6.21 3.89 4.47
CA GLU A 89 -7.03 5.02 4.02
C GLU A 89 -6.17 6.24 3.63
N SER A 90 -5.10 6.51 4.37
CA SER A 90 -4.18 7.62 4.06
C SER A 90 -3.44 7.41 2.75
N LEU A 91 -2.97 6.19 2.46
CA LEU A 91 -2.35 5.85 1.19
C LEU A 91 -3.34 5.94 0.03
N LEU A 92 -4.56 5.42 0.22
CA LEU A 92 -5.62 5.49 -0.78
C LEU A 92 -5.96 6.93 -1.12
N ARG A 93 -6.13 7.81 -0.13
CA ARG A 93 -6.36 9.24 -0.39
C ARG A 93 -5.21 9.89 -1.15
N LEU A 94 -3.96 9.53 -0.84
CA LEU A 94 -2.79 10.10 -1.51
C LEU A 94 -2.71 9.72 -2.99
N LEU A 95 -3.02 8.46 -3.33
CA LEU A 95 -2.88 7.92 -4.69
C LEU A 95 -4.14 8.07 -5.54
N CYS A 96 -5.29 8.08 -4.89
CA CYS A 96 -6.60 8.15 -5.50
C CYS A 96 -7.25 9.51 -5.29
N THR A 97 -6.47 10.55 -4.96
CA THR A 97 -6.95 11.94 -4.98
C THR A 97 -7.66 12.15 -6.32
N GLU A 98 -8.98 12.33 -6.24
CA GLU A 98 -9.76 12.68 -7.42
C GLU A 98 -9.12 13.93 -8.01
N GLY A 99 -8.90 13.92 -9.32
CA GLY A 99 -8.63 15.17 -10.01
C GLY A 99 -9.77 16.11 -9.66
N SER A 100 -9.48 17.16 -8.88
CA SER A 100 -10.38 18.30 -8.83
C SER A 100 -10.62 18.72 -10.27
N PRO A 101 -11.88 18.84 -10.73
CA PRO A 101 -12.15 19.66 -11.91
C PRO A 101 -11.64 21.08 -11.69
#